data_AF-A0A951JYB5-F1
#
_entry.id   AF-A0A951JYB5-F1
#
_cell.length_a   1.000
_cell.length_b   1.000
_cell.length_c   1.000
_cell.angle_alpha   90.00
_cell.angle_beta   90.00
_cell.angle_gamma   90.00
#
_symmetry.space_group_name_H-M   'P 1'
#
loop_
_entity.id
_entity.type
_entity.pdbx_description
1 polymer ?
#
loop_
_entity_poly.entity_id
_entity_poly.type
_entity_poly.pdbx_seq_one_letter_code
_entity_poly.pdbx_strand_id
1 'polypeptide(L)'
;MVPVHGAARRGDPRAHRQPAGGGRRRGSRRVGHRLVQRPAVRRRARATALPPTAEPAHRATTRTARCAADRRPTYCGGDIVTDSPTRSTLATADGGKPFVFDCVAHVFNFDKKNALGAAGESFIDHLYAFHATLTPDGETVLPPEEYMRQWSPEEIHRMVFDESDTDMLVAQPLPLTDLFVDGLSPWESCAQMAQDNPDDTIFWGSVNPMEGRKALDLMEIQVREHGAKAFKFYNTRYDYGTPLPWRMDDPQIAFPVFEKALELGVNLIGVHKGVPLGPQPIEHTQTWDMDGAAANFRDLNFVIFHVGLPFIDETCWQLIRHPNLYASLAATINFIVRSPRQFAEWLGKLLFWCGEDKIIYGSECPIFHPQWALEAFWNFELPQDLVEGYGYPQLTEQAKRKILGENLLRLHGMTLDEVRGTGVAS
;
A
#
# COMPACT_ATOMS: atom_id res chain seq x y z
N MET A 1 25.43 17.33 53.59
CA MET A 1 26.79 16.90 53.93
C MET A 1 27.66 17.08 52.69
N VAL A 2 28.80 17.75 52.86
CA VAL A 2 29.78 18.21 51.87
C VAL A 2 30.68 16.99 51.43
N PRO A 3 31.63 17.10 50.48
CA PRO A 3 31.70 16.42 49.18
C PRO A 3 33.03 15.61 49.06
N VAL A 4 33.54 15.25 47.86
CA VAL A 4 34.95 15.49 47.41
C VAL A 4 35.09 15.30 45.88
N HIS A 5 35.81 16.26 45.29
CA HIS A 5 36.51 16.39 44.00
C HIS A 5 37.18 15.13 43.37
N GLY A 6 37.59 15.12 42.09
CA GLY A 6 37.97 16.25 41.26
C GLY A 6 38.32 15.91 39.80
N ALA A 7 38.51 17.00 39.06
CA ALA A 7 38.92 17.06 37.66
C ALA A 7 40.46 17.16 37.51
N ALA A 8 40.95 16.77 36.32
CA ALA A 8 42.13 17.27 35.57
C ALA A 8 42.87 16.09 34.90
N ARG A 9 43.52 16.16 33.73
CA ARG A 9 43.72 17.16 32.66
C ARG A 9 44.43 16.40 31.51
N ARG A 10 44.13 16.82 30.28
CA ARG A 10 44.94 16.88 29.04
C ARG A 10 46.33 16.21 28.97
N GLY A 11 46.58 15.52 27.85
CA GLY A 11 47.92 15.33 27.29
C GLY A 11 47.95 14.46 26.02
N ASP A 12 47.95 15.09 24.84
CA ASP A 12 48.54 14.57 23.59
C ASP A 12 49.74 15.49 23.28
N PRO A 13 50.92 14.99 22.87
CA PRO A 13 51.20 14.86 21.43
C PRO A 13 52.09 13.67 21.02
N ARG A 14 51.69 13.02 19.91
CA ARG A 14 52.47 12.55 18.74
C ARG A 14 53.93 12.07 18.93
N ALA A 15 54.23 10.89 18.36
CA ALA A 15 55.53 10.63 17.71
C ALA A 15 55.42 9.62 16.55
N HIS A 16 55.90 10.07 15.38
CA HIS A 16 56.16 9.33 14.15
C HIS A 16 57.09 8.12 14.32
N ARG A 17 56.93 7.10 13.47
CA ARG A 17 58.05 6.42 12.76
C ARG A 17 57.53 5.50 11.63
N GLN A 18 57.90 5.83 10.39
CA GLN A 18 58.17 4.84 9.34
C GLN A 18 59.62 4.34 9.50
N PRO A 19 60.01 3.25 8.82
CA PRO A 19 60.74 3.46 7.57
C PRO A 19 60.37 2.51 6.41
N ALA A 20 60.72 2.99 5.21
CA ALA A 20 60.94 2.30 3.94
C ALA A 20 61.85 1.06 4.08
N GLY A 21 61.99 0.12 3.15
CA GLY A 21 61.63 -0.01 1.74
C GLY A 21 62.48 -1.13 1.10
N GLY A 22 62.14 -1.53 -0.13
CA GLY A 22 62.92 -2.45 -0.99
C GLY A 22 62.24 -3.83 -1.14
N GLY A 23 61.94 -4.38 -2.31
CA GLY A 23 62.32 -4.04 -3.68
C GLY A 23 62.77 -5.32 -4.41
N ARG A 24 62.01 -5.72 -5.44
CA ARG A 24 62.31 -6.73 -6.50
C ARG A 24 62.19 -8.21 -6.05
N ARG A 25 61.74 -9.19 -6.85
CA ARG A 25 61.68 -9.35 -8.32
C ARG A 25 60.71 -10.48 -8.71
N ARG A 26 60.21 -10.35 -9.94
CA ARG A 26 59.42 -11.28 -10.78
C ARG A 26 59.62 -12.78 -10.54
N GLY A 27 58.50 -13.50 -10.56
CA GLY A 27 58.43 -14.94 -10.80
C GLY A 27 57.09 -15.31 -11.42
N SER A 28 57.05 -15.37 -12.75
CA SER A 28 55.92 -15.87 -13.53
C SER A 28 55.68 -17.36 -13.25
N ARG A 29 54.49 -17.72 -12.78
CA ARG A 29 53.95 -19.08 -12.94
C ARG A 29 52.53 -18.99 -13.48
N ARG A 30 52.39 -19.43 -14.73
CA ARG A 30 51.14 -19.75 -15.40
C ARG A 30 50.36 -20.73 -14.52
N VAL A 31 49.17 -20.35 -14.07
CA VAL A 31 48.17 -21.31 -13.59
C VAL A 31 47.33 -21.66 -14.81
N GLY A 32 47.50 -22.87 -15.32
CA GLY A 32 46.70 -23.41 -16.39
C GLY A 32 45.26 -23.60 -15.93
N HIS A 33 44.32 -23.06 -16.71
CA HIS A 33 42.93 -23.45 -16.65
C HIS A 33 42.82 -24.95 -16.96
N ARG A 34 42.58 -25.77 -15.94
CA ARG A 34 42.03 -27.11 -16.13
C ARG A 34 40.52 -26.99 -16.22
N LEU A 35 40.01 -27.10 -17.45
CA LEU A 35 38.61 -27.41 -17.72
C LEU A 35 38.27 -28.70 -16.97
N VAL A 36 37.42 -28.61 -15.95
CA VAL A 36 36.75 -29.79 -15.39
C VAL A 36 35.54 -30.05 -16.27
N GLN A 37 35.67 -31.02 -17.19
CA GLN A 37 34.55 -31.56 -17.93
C GLN A 37 33.60 -32.25 -16.94
N ARG A 38 32.39 -31.71 -16.76
CA ARG A 38 31.29 -32.40 -16.09
C ARG A 38 30.72 -33.46 -17.06
N PRO A 39 30.48 -34.70 -16.63
CA PRO A 39 29.89 -35.71 -17.51
C PRO A 39 28.43 -35.34 -17.82
N ALA A 40 28.08 -35.41 -19.10
CA ALA A 40 26.72 -35.25 -19.59
C ALA A 40 25.85 -36.42 -19.09
N VAL A 41 24.91 -36.13 -18.19
CA VAL A 41 23.85 -37.07 -17.82
C VAL A 41 22.77 -37.04 -18.90
N ARG A 42 22.77 -38.03 -19.79
CA ARG A 42 21.64 -38.32 -20.68
C ARG A 42 20.45 -38.76 -19.84
N ARG A 43 19.42 -37.92 -19.70
CA ARG A 43 18.09 -38.37 -19.23
C ARG A 43 17.40 -39.11 -20.38
N ARG A 44 17.31 -40.44 -20.27
CA ARG A 44 16.38 -41.27 -21.05
C ARG A 44 14.97 -41.05 -20.48
N ALA A 45 14.04 -40.59 -21.30
CA ALA A 45 12.61 -40.70 -21.01
C ALA A 45 12.22 -42.19 -21.02
N ARG A 46 11.71 -42.69 -19.89
CA ARG A 46 10.96 -43.93 -19.81
C ARG A 46 9.55 -43.56 -19.37
N ALA A 47 8.59 -43.73 -20.28
CA ALA A 47 7.18 -43.72 -19.94
C ALA A 47 6.87 -44.99 -19.14
N THR A 48 6.34 -44.82 -17.95
CA THR A 48 5.70 -45.89 -17.17
C THR A 48 4.25 -45.47 -16.94
N ALA A 49 3.33 -46.22 -17.55
CA ALA A 49 1.89 -46.08 -17.37
C ALA A 49 1.50 -46.44 -15.93
N LEU A 50 0.62 -45.64 -15.34
CA LEU A 50 -0.07 -45.95 -14.08
C LEU A 50 -1.39 -46.69 -14.38
N PRO A 51 -1.83 -47.64 -13.53
CA PRO A 51 -3.08 -48.38 -13.71
C PRO A 51 -4.31 -47.56 -13.28
N PRO A 52 -5.52 -47.86 -13.79
CA PRO A 52 -6.73 -47.09 -13.48
C PRO A 52 -7.28 -47.45 -12.09
N THR A 53 -7.61 -46.42 -11.30
CA THR A 53 -8.33 -46.53 -10.03
C THR A 53 -9.85 -46.48 -10.25
N ALA A 54 -10.55 -47.40 -9.60
CA ALA A 54 -11.99 -47.58 -9.64
C ALA A 54 -12.79 -46.43 -8.99
N GLU A 55 -13.96 -46.12 -9.56
CA GLU A 55 -14.97 -45.21 -9.03
C GLU A 55 -15.68 -45.77 -7.79
N PRO A 56 -16.13 -44.90 -6.85
CA PRO A 56 -17.28 -45.19 -6.02
C PRO A 56 -18.54 -44.45 -6.52
N ALA A 57 -19.61 -45.23 -6.71
CA ALA A 57 -20.93 -44.73 -7.05
C ALA A 57 -21.59 -44.04 -5.85
N HIS A 58 -21.96 -42.76 -6.01
CA HIS A 58 -22.96 -42.12 -5.14
C HIS A 58 -24.13 -41.60 -5.97
N ARG A 59 -25.29 -42.17 -5.66
CA ARG A 59 -26.59 -41.98 -6.28
C ARG A 59 -27.21 -40.68 -5.76
N ALA A 60 -27.30 -39.64 -6.59
CA ALA A 60 -28.06 -38.43 -6.30
C ALA A 60 -29.42 -38.49 -7.01
N THR A 61 -30.49 -38.56 -6.23
CA THR A 61 -31.88 -38.49 -6.69
C THR A 61 -32.23 -37.07 -7.13
N THR A 62 -32.57 -36.91 -8.39
CA THR A 62 -33.17 -35.70 -8.96
C THR A 62 -34.63 -35.58 -8.49
N ARG A 63 -34.95 -34.47 -7.83
CA ARG A 63 -36.33 -34.03 -7.62
C ARG A 63 -36.52 -32.69 -8.30
N THR A 64 -37.19 -32.74 -9.45
CA THR A 64 -37.63 -31.61 -10.25
C THR A 64 -38.64 -30.75 -9.48
N ALA A 65 -38.39 -29.45 -9.40
CA ALA A 65 -39.42 -28.44 -9.13
C ALA A 65 -39.43 -27.46 -10.30
N ARG A 66 -40.55 -27.45 -11.03
CA ARG A 66 -40.88 -26.49 -12.08
C ARG A 66 -41.09 -25.12 -11.43
N CYS A 67 -40.52 -24.07 -12.00
CA CYS A 67 -41.06 -22.72 -11.86
C CYS A 67 -41.32 -22.14 -13.25
N ALA A 68 -42.50 -21.55 -13.36
CA ALA A 68 -43.13 -21.11 -14.60
C ALA A 68 -42.41 -19.91 -15.21
N ALA A 69 -42.28 -19.94 -16.54
CA ALA A 69 -42.17 -18.75 -17.35
C ALA A 69 -43.47 -17.95 -17.23
N ASP A 70 -43.40 -16.63 -17.04
CA ASP A 70 -43.73 -15.64 -18.08
C ASP A 70 -43.67 -14.21 -17.49
N ARG A 71 -43.55 -13.21 -18.38
CA ARG A 71 -43.52 -11.74 -18.17
C ARG A 71 -42.14 -11.09 -18.26
N ARG A 72 -41.79 -10.71 -19.49
CA ARG A 72 -40.91 -9.57 -19.79
C ARG A 72 -41.69 -8.27 -19.60
N PRO A 73 -41.14 -7.23 -18.94
CA PRO A 73 -41.58 -5.87 -19.16
C PRO A 73 -40.73 -5.20 -20.25
N THR A 74 -41.42 -4.57 -21.19
CA THR A 74 -40.91 -3.64 -22.20
C THR A 74 -40.31 -2.40 -21.53
N TYR A 75 -39.09 -2.03 -21.92
CA TYR A 75 -38.41 -0.81 -21.48
C TYR A 75 -38.91 0.38 -22.32
N CYS A 76 -39.66 1.28 -21.70
CA CYS A 76 -39.97 2.60 -22.25
C CYS A 76 -39.27 3.63 -21.36
N GLY A 77 -38.49 4.51 -21.97
CA GLY A 77 -37.67 5.52 -21.29
C GLY A 77 -38.50 6.48 -20.44
N GLY A 78 -37.96 6.78 -19.26
CA GLY A 78 -38.42 7.81 -18.34
C GLY A 78 -37.38 7.92 -17.23
N ASP A 79 -36.94 9.15 -16.97
CA ASP A 79 -35.87 9.50 -16.03
C ASP A 79 -36.12 8.91 -14.64
N ILE A 80 -35.17 8.11 -14.14
CA ILE A 80 -35.18 7.62 -12.77
C ILE A 80 -34.50 8.68 -11.91
N VAL A 81 -35.30 9.52 -11.27
CA VAL A 81 -34.87 10.23 -10.08
C VAL A 81 -34.89 9.22 -8.93
N THR A 82 -33.72 8.72 -8.53
CA THR A 82 -33.56 7.89 -7.33
C THR A 82 -33.49 8.82 -6.12
N ASP A 83 -34.60 8.91 -5.39
CA ASP A 83 -34.62 9.48 -4.04
C ASP A 83 -33.79 8.54 -3.14
N SER A 84 -32.52 8.88 -2.93
CA SER A 84 -31.62 8.10 -2.09
C SER A 84 -32.03 8.31 -0.63
N PRO A 85 -32.14 7.24 0.18
CA PRO A 85 -32.39 7.40 1.62
C PRO A 85 -31.31 8.30 2.19
N THR A 86 -31.70 9.27 3.02
CA THR A 86 -30.80 10.19 3.70
C THR A 86 -29.75 9.38 4.48
N ARG A 87 -28.54 9.28 3.92
CA ARG A 87 -27.39 8.60 4.53
C ARG A 87 -27.02 9.32 5.82
N SER A 88 -26.75 8.57 6.90
CA SER A 88 -26.33 9.18 8.16
C SER A 88 -24.87 9.58 8.09
N THR A 89 -24.56 10.85 8.34
CA THR A 89 -23.19 11.32 8.47
C THR A 89 -22.53 10.77 9.74
N LEU A 90 -21.22 10.53 9.69
CA LEU A 90 -20.46 10.13 10.88
C LEU A 90 -20.59 11.16 12.01
N ALA A 91 -20.91 10.71 13.22
CA ALA A 91 -21.09 11.56 14.40
C ALA A 91 -20.33 11.04 15.63
N THR A 92 -19.67 11.94 16.35
CA THR A 92 -18.91 11.70 17.57
C THR A 92 -19.78 11.77 18.81
N ALA A 93 -19.29 11.28 19.95
CA ALA A 93 -20.07 11.28 21.19
C ALA A 93 -20.49 12.69 21.65
N ASP A 94 -19.73 13.72 21.28
CA ASP A 94 -20.04 15.14 21.51
C ASP A 94 -20.84 15.80 20.37
N GLY A 95 -21.27 15.04 19.36
CA GLY A 95 -22.11 15.50 18.26
C GLY A 95 -21.38 16.18 17.10
N GLY A 96 -20.04 16.13 17.07
CA GLY A 96 -19.22 16.58 15.94
C GLY A 96 -19.02 15.49 14.87
N LYS A 97 -18.35 15.83 13.77
CA LYS A 97 -17.90 14.86 12.75
C LYS A 97 -16.43 14.49 13.01
N PRO A 98 -16.02 13.21 12.96
CA PRO A 98 -14.59 12.87 12.99
C PRO A 98 -13.92 13.41 11.74
N PHE A 99 -12.68 13.89 11.87
CA PHE A 99 -11.91 14.32 10.70
C PHE A 99 -11.33 13.10 9.97
N VAL A 100 -11.57 12.99 8.68
CA VAL A 100 -11.15 11.86 7.84
C VAL A 100 -10.16 12.32 6.78
N PHE A 101 -8.95 11.77 6.83
CA PHE A 101 -7.91 11.98 5.83
C PHE A 101 -7.56 10.65 5.17
N ASP A 102 -8.10 10.43 3.98
CA ASP A 102 -7.88 9.22 3.20
C ASP A 102 -6.46 9.18 2.62
N CYS A 103 -5.64 8.22 3.08
CA CYS A 103 -4.26 8.14 2.64
C CYS A 103 -4.09 7.66 1.20
N VAL A 104 -5.13 7.20 0.52
CA VAL A 104 -4.98 6.68 -0.85
C VAL A 104 -6.29 6.64 -1.65
N ALA A 105 -6.31 7.41 -2.73
CA ALA A 105 -7.12 7.14 -3.90
C ALA A 105 -6.28 7.23 -5.18
N HIS A 106 -6.78 6.61 -6.23
CA HIS A 106 -6.10 6.44 -7.50
C HIS A 106 -6.94 6.93 -8.66
N VAL A 107 -6.32 7.66 -9.58
CA VAL A 107 -6.94 7.96 -10.89
C VAL A 107 -6.63 6.80 -11.82
N PHE A 108 -7.39 5.70 -11.72
CA PHE A 108 -7.11 4.47 -12.46
C PHE A 108 -7.48 4.52 -13.95
N ASN A 109 -6.68 3.86 -14.78
CA ASN A 109 -7.01 3.55 -16.16
C ASN A 109 -7.11 2.03 -16.36
N PHE A 110 -8.31 1.50 -16.13
CA PHE A 110 -8.64 0.09 -16.31
C PHE A 110 -9.12 -0.25 -17.73
N ASP A 111 -9.03 0.66 -18.71
CA ASP A 111 -9.31 0.30 -20.10
C ASP A 111 -8.33 -0.81 -20.53
N LYS A 112 -8.84 -1.93 -21.06
CA LYS A 112 -7.99 -3.04 -21.50
C LYS A 112 -6.98 -2.64 -22.58
N LYS A 113 -7.20 -1.56 -23.33
CA LYS A 113 -6.20 -0.99 -24.26
C LYS A 113 -4.98 -0.41 -23.56
N ASN A 114 -5.10 -0.04 -22.29
CA ASN A 114 -3.99 0.41 -21.47
C ASN A 114 -3.10 -0.76 -21.03
N ALA A 115 -3.64 -1.98 -20.97
CA ALA A 115 -2.91 -3.16 -20.51
C ALA A 115 -1.89 -3.68 -21.53
N LEU A 116 -0.69 -4.02 -21.05
CA LEU A 116 0.37 -4.63 -21.82
C LEU A 116 0.29 -6.16 -21.72
N GLY A 117 -0.42 -6.76 -22.68
CA GLY A 117 -0.57 -8.21 -22.80
C GLY A 117 -1.34 -8.85 -21.65
N ALA A 118 -1.31 -10.19 -21.59
CA ALA A 118 -2.12 -10.97 -20.66
C ALA A 118 -1.81 -10.69 -19.18
N ALA A 119 -0.59 -10.23 -18.85
CA ALA A 119 -0.22 -9.89 -17.48
C ALA A 119 -0.94 -8.63 -16.99
N GLY A 120 -1.00 -7.57 -17.81
CA GLY A 120 -1.74 -6.35 -17.48
C GLY A 120 -3.25 -6.59 -17.44
N GLU A 121 -3.79 -7.37 -18.39
CA GLU A 121 -5.22 -7.73 -18.41
C GLU A 121 -5.60 -8.52 -17.15
N SER A 122 -4.81 -9.53 -16.79
CA SER A 122 -5.04 -10.32 -15.56
C SER A 122 -4.95 -9.47 -14.30
N PHE A 123 -4.13 -8.41 -14.28
CA PHE A 123 -4.06 -7.50 -13.15
C PHE A 123 -5.36 -6.71 -12.98
N ILE A 124 -5.93 -6.17 -14.06
CA ILE A 124 -7.25 -5.52 -14.03
C ILE A 124 -8.34 -6.50 -13.59
N ASP A 125 -8.35 -7.71 -14.17
CA ASP A 125 -9.35 -8.73 -13.85
C ASP A 125 -9.26 -9.15 -12.36
N HIS A 126 -8.04 -9.21 -11.78
CA HIS A 126 -7.86 -9.45 -10.35
C HIS A 126 -8.40 -8.31 -9.47
N LEU A 127 -8.16 -7.04 -9.85
CA LEU A 127 -8.73 -5.90 -9.12
C LEU A 127 -10.25 -5.88 -9.17
N TYR A 128 -10.84 -6.20 -10.34
CA TYR A 128 -12.28 -6.34 -10.45
C TYR A 128 -12.83 -7.50 -9.60
N ALA A 129 -12.12 -8.62 -9.54
CA ALA A 129 -12.50 -9.73 -8.67
C ALA A 129 -12.45 -9.32 -7.18
N PHE A 130 -11.46 -8.53 -6.77
CA PHE A 130 -11.40 -7.94 -5.42
C PHE A 130 -12.59 -7.03 -5.16
N HIS A 131 -12.87 -6.09 -6.08
CA HIS A 131 -14.05 -5.22 -6.04
C HIS A 131 -15.33 -6.04 -5.81
N ALA A 132 -15.62 -6.98 -6.69
CA ALA A 132 -16.85 -7.78 -6.60
C ALA A 132 -16.92 -8.67 -5.35
N THR A 133 -15.77 -9.11 -4.80
CA THR A 133 -15.74 -10.06 -3.67
C THR A 133 -15.87 -9.37 -2.31
N LEU A 134 -15.31 -8.15 -2.17
CA LEU A 134 -15.30 -7.43 -0.90
C LEU A 134 -16.38 -6.35 -0.81
N THR A 135 -17.00 -5.95 -1.92
CA THR A 135 -18.21 -5.11 -1.87
C THR A 135 -19.30 -5.84 -1.07
N PRO A 136 -19.87 -5.19 -0.02
CA PRO A 136 -20.86 -5.81 0.86
C PRO A 136 -22.18 -6.18 0.16
N ASP A 137 -22.91 -7.11 0.77
CA ASP A 137 -24.32 -7.32 0.41
C ASP A 137 -25.11 -6.04 0.66
N GLY A 138 -25.89 -5.60 -0.34
CA GLY A 138 -26.69 -4.37 -0.30
C GLY A 138 -25.99 -3.14 -0.89
N GLU A 139 -24.67 -3.21 -1.11
CA GLU A 139 -23.92 -2.21 -1.86
C GLU A 139 -23.83 -2.56 -3.35
N THR A 140 -23.54 -1.55 -4.17
CA THR A 140 -23.47 -1.74 -5.63
C THR A 140 -22.13 -2.33 -6.04
N VAL A 141 -22.15 -3.54 -6.61
CA VAL A 141 -21.03 -4.06 -7.40
C VAL A 141 -21.14 -3.46 -8.80
N LEU A 142 -20.16 -2.65 -9.20
CA LEU A 142 -20.15 -2.05 -10.53
C LEU A 142 -20.06 -3.15 -11.59
N PRO A 143 -20.85 -3.05 -12.68
CA PRO A 143 -20.70 -3.98 -13.78
C PRO A 143 -19.33 -3.76 -14.47
N PRO A 144 -18.74 -4.80 -15.10
CA PRO A 144 -17.39 -4.73 -15.64
C PRO A 144 -17.16 -3.55 -16.60
N GLU A 145 -18.15 -3.19 -17.41
CA GLU A 145 -18.08 -2.08 -18.36
C GLU A 145 -18.00 -0.69 -17.70
N GLU A 146 -18.55 -0.53 -16.50
CA GLU A 146 -18.47 0.71 -15.73
C GLU A 146 -17.20 0.76 -14.88
N TYR A 147 -16.69 -0.40 -14.47
CA TYR A 147 -15.45 -0.51 -13.69
C TYR A 147 -14.20 -0.44 -14.57
N MET A 148 -14.15 -1.24 -15.64
CA MET A 148 -12.98 -1.45 -16.51
C MET A 148 -12.85 -0.36 -17.58
N ARG A 149 -12.71 0.87 -17.12
CA ARG A 149 -12.55 2.08 -17.94
C ARG A 149 -11.47 2.99 -17.36
N GLN A 150 -11.21 4.08 -18.06
CA GLN A 150 -10.48 5.20 -17.49
C GLN A 150 -11.38 6.00 -16.54
N TRP A 151 -10.92 6.18 -15.31
CA TRP A 151 -11.49 7.06 -14.32
C TRP A 151 -10.87 8.45 -14.44
N SER A 152 -11.68 9.50 -14.31
CA SER A 152 -11.18 10.88 -14.31
C SER A 152 -10.85 11.37 -12.89
N PRO A 153 -9.95 12.36 -12.73
CA PRO A 153 -9.73 13.03 -11.45
C PRO A 153 -11.02 13.53 -10.78
N GLU A 154 -11.93 14.10 -11.56
CA GLU A 154 -13.22 14.63 -11.09
C GLU A 154 -14.13 13.53 -10.53
N GLU A 155 -14.16 12.35 -11.17
CA GLU A 155 -14.95 11.22 -10.67
C GLU A 155 -14.42 10.67 -9.35
N ILE A 156 -13.09 10.61 -9.19
CA ILE A 156 -12.47 10.17 -7.94
C ILE A 156 -12.75 11.19 -6.82
N HIS A 157 -12.56 12.48 -7.10
CA HIS A 157 -12.83 13.55 -6.14
C HIS A 157 -14.29 13.52 -5.69
N ARG A 158 -15.26 13.46 -6.63
CA ARG A 158 -16.68 13.33 -6.30
C ARG A 158 -16.98 12.12 -5.42
N MET A 159 -16.46 10.94 -5.75
CA MET A 159 -16.70 9.71 -4.98
C MET A 159 -16.15 9.82 -3.54
N VAL A 160 -15.02 10.49 -3.36
CA VAL A 160 -14.35 10.64 -2.07
C VAL A 160 -14.99 11.73 -1.20
N PHE A 161 -15.37 12.86 -1.78
CA PHE A 161 -15.81 14.04 -1.02
C PHE A 161 -17.33 14.30 -1.06
N ASP A 162 -17.96 14.14 -2.21
CA ASP A 162 -19.41 14.41 -2.35
C ASP A 162 -20.25 13.19 -1.92
N GLU A 163 -19.71 11.98 -2.12
CA GLU A 163 -20.43 10.73 -1.90
C GLU A 163 -20.00 10.02 -0.60
N SER A 164 -18.96 10.51 0.09
CA SER A 164 -18.42 9.95 1.34
C SER A 164 -18.05 11.00 2.39
N ASP A 165 -17.89 10.58 3.65
CA ASP A 165 -17.57 11.45 4.80
C ASP A 165 -16.09 11.92 4.86
N THR A 166 -15.35 11.90 3.75
CA THR A 166 -13.92 12.27 3.71
C THR A 166 -13.73 13.79 3.77
N ASP A 167 -12.72 14.28 4.48
CA ASP A 167 -12.39 15.71 4.57
C ASP A 167 -11.08 16.07 3.84
N MET A 168 -10.15 15.12 3.70
CA MET A 168 -8.94 15.26 2.90
C MET A 168 -8.55 13.96 2.21
N LEU A 169 -7.83 14.07 1.10
CA LEU A 169 -7.42 12.94 0.27
C LEU A 169 -5.93 13.02 -0.09
N VAL A 170 -5.30 11.85 -0.20
CA VAL A 170 -4.02 11.70 -0.90
C VAL A 170 -4.25 11.04 -2.27
N ALA A 171 -3.96 11.78 -3.33
CA ALA A 171 -3.87 11.28 -4.70
C ALA A 171 -2.56 10.48 -4.89
N GLN A 172 -2.68 9.17 -5.15
CA GLN A 172 -1.52 8.29 -5.31
C GLN A 172 -1.41 7.68 -6.71
N PRO A 173 -0.23 7.77 -7.34
CA PRO A 173 0.04 7.07 -8.58
C PRO A 173 0.52 5.64 -8.34
N LEU A 174 0.37 4.86 -9.40
CA LEU A 174 0.99 3.55 -9.55
C LEU A 174 2.04 3.63 -10.66
N PRO A 175 3.30 3.26 -10.42
CA PRO A 175 4.32 3.31 -11.46
C PRO A 175 4.41 1.96 -12.21
N LEU A 176 3.28 1.36 -12.60
CA LEU A 176 3.23 0.02 -13.23
C LEU A 176 3.41 0.09 -14.75
N THR A 177 4.38 0.88 -15.21
CA THR A 177 4.65 1.20 -16.64
C THR A 177 5.01 -0.01 -17.49
N ASP A 178 5.24 -1.16 -16.84
CA ASP A 178 5.63 -2.40 -17.47
C ASP A 178 4.42 -3.35 -17.69
N LEU A 179 3.31 -3.07 -17.01
CA LEU A 179 2.01 -3.74 -17.18
C LEU A 179 0.99 -2.85 -17.88
N PHE A 180 1.19 -1.53 -17.87
CA PHE A 180 0.25 -0.55 -18.39
C PHE A 180 0.99 0.57 -19.12
N VAL A 181 0.44 1.04 -20.24
CA VAL A 181 1.03 2.10 -21.06
C VAL A 181 1.26 3.38 -20.25
N ASP A 182 0.32 3.71 -19.36
CA ASP A 182 0.36 4.92 -18.54
C ASP A 182 0.73 4.67 -17.06
N GLY A 183 1.01 3.42 -16.68
CA GLY A 183 1.32 3.03 -15.31
C GLY A 183 0.14 2.59 -14.45
N LEU A 184 -1.08 2.50 -15.00
CA LEU A 184 -2.36 2.18 -14.33
C LEU A 184 -2.97 3.34 -13.56
N SER A 185 -2.18 4.10 -12.81
CA SER A 185 -2.61 5.36 -12.22
C SER A 185 -1.49 6.40 -12.44
N PRO A 186 -1.58 7.20 -13.51
CA PRO A 186 -0.53 8.13 -13.90
C PRO A 186 -0.30 9.20 -12.83
N TRP A 187 0.96 9.54 -12.57
CA TRP A 187 1.30 10.57 -11.59
C TRP A 187 0.88 11.96 -12.05
N GLU A 188 0.85 12.22 -13.35
CA GLU A 188 0.36 13.47 -13.93
C GLU A 188 -1.12 13.69 -13.61
N SER A 189 -1.94 12.65 -13.71
CA SER A 189 -3.37 12.72 -13.36
C SER A 189 -3.59 12.93 -11.86
N CYS A 190 -2.76 12.30 -11.03
CA CYS A 190 -2.82 12.49 -9.56
C CYS A 190 -2.37 13.91 -9.16
N ALA A 191 -1.33 14.43 -9.81
CA ALA A 191 -0.87 15.81 -9.63
C ALA A 191 -1.93 16.81 -10.08
N GLN A 192 -2.58 16.57 -11.23
CA GLN A 192 -3.69 17.39 -11.71
C GLN A 192 -4.84 17.43 -10.70
N MET A 193 -5.24 16.28 -10.16
CA MET A 193 -6.30 16.22 -9.15
C MET A 193 -5.99 17.08 -7.92
N ALA A 194 -4.74 17.06 -7.43
CA ALA A 194 -4.30 17.89 -6.30
C ALA A 194 -4.17 19.38 -6.67
N GLN A 195 -3.79 19.71 -7.91
CA GLN A 195 -3.69 21.09 -8.37
C GLN A 195 -5.07 21.74 -8.56
N ASP A 196 -6.06 20.96 -9.00
CA ASP A 196 -7.44 21.41 -9.15
C ASP A 196 -8.14 21.57 -7.78
N ASN A 197 -7.70 20.82 -6.77
CA ASN A 197 -8.31 20.79 -5.43
C ASN A 197 -7.25 20.94 -4.31
N PRO A 198 -6.52 22.08 -4.24
CA PRO A 198 -5.36 22.22 -3.35
C PRO A 198 -5.70 22.32 -1.87
N ASP A 199 -6.96 22.59 -1.53
CA ASP A 199 -7.42 22.75 -0.13
C ASP A 199 -7.72 21.42 0.55
N ASP A 200 -8.05 20.37 -0.23
CA ASP A 200 -8.47 19.07 0.29
C ASP A 200 -7.65 17.87 -0.24
N THR A 201 -6.87 18.04 -1.31
CA THR A 201 -6.17 16.94 -1.98
C THR A 201 -4.66 17.15 -2.01
N ILE A 202 -3.91 16.16 -1.51
CA ILE A 202 -2.44 16.12 -1.52
C ILE A 202 -1.93 15.13 -2.56
N PHE A 203 -0.91 15.52 -3.33
CA PHE A 203 -0.23 14.63 -4.25
C PHE A 203 0.96 13.92 -3.59
N TRP A 204 0.98 12.58 -3.66
CA TRP A 204 2.18 11.78 -3.43
C TRP A 204 2.79 11.39 -4.77
N GLY A 205 4.08 11.65 -4.95
CA GLY A 205 4.80 11.28 -6.16
C GLY A 205 5.09 9.78 -6.25
N SER A 206 5.58 9.33 -7.41
CA SER A 206 6.18 8.01 -7.57
C SER A 206 7.18 8.00 -8.72
N VAL A 207 8.20 7.17 -8.58
CA VAL A 207 9.22 6.93 -9.62
C VAL A 207 9.60 5.46 -9.63
N ASN A 208 10.37 5.04 -10.64
CA ASN A 208 11.05 3.77 -10.64
C ASN A 208 12.48 3.91 -10.08
N PRO A 209 12.79 3.43 -8.86
CA PRO A 209 14.15 3.57 -8.32
C PRO A 209 15.23 2.89 -9.20
N MET A 210 14.84 1.86 -9.97
CA MET A 210 15.75 1.15 -10.87
C MET A 210 16.19 1.98 -12.09
N GLU A 211 15.53 3.09 -12.39
CA GLU A 211 15.91 4.00 -13.49
C GLU A 211 17.06 4.97 -13.11
N GLY A 212 17.58 4.86 -11.88
CA GLY A 212 18.75 5.63 -11.44
C GLY A 212 18.54 7.13 -11.59
N ARG A 213 19.43 7.81 -12.33
CA ARG A 213 19.40 9.28 -12.44
C ARG A 213 18.07 9.82 -12.97
N LYS A 214 17.44 9.13 -13.92
CA LYS A 214 16.13 9.54 -14.47
C LYS A 214 15.06 9.58 -13.38
N ALA A 215 15.09 8.62 -12.45
CA ALA A 215 14.18 8.60 -11.30
C ALA A 215 14.41 9.81 -10.39
N LEU A 216 15.67 10.14 -10.09
CA LEU A 216 16.02 11.27 -9.23
C LEU A 216 15.62 12.62 -9.83
N ASP A 217 15.81 12.79 -11.14
CA ASP A 217 15.39 13.99 -11.86
C ASP A 217 13.85 14.11 -11.88
N LEU A 218 13.14 12.99 -12.06
CA LEU A 218 11.67 12.97 -12.02
C LEU A 218 11.11 13.27 -10.62
N MET A 219 11.77 12.80 -9.55
CA MET A 219 11.40 13.20 -8.18
C MET A 219 11.51 14.72 -7.99
N GLU A 220 12.57 15.32 -8.52
CA GLU A 220 12.78 16.77 -8.43
C GLU A 220 11.68 17.54 -9.19
N ILE A 221 11.29 17.08 -10.38
CA ILE A 221 10.16 17.63 -11.15
C ILE A 221 8.86 17.51 -10.34
N GLN A 222 8.53 16.32 -9.85
CA GLN A 222 7.28 16.08 -9.12
C GLN A 222 7.17 16.94 -7.84
N VAL A 223 8.27 17.16 -7.12
CA VAL A 223 8.26 18.04 -5.93
C VAL A 223 8.19 19.51 -6.32
N ARG A 224 9.07 19.97 -7.22
CA ARG A 224 9.23 21.41 -7.49
C ARG A 224 8.16 22.00 -8.40
N GLU A 225 7.69 21.23 -9.36
CA GLU A 225 6.74 21.70 -10.38
C GLU A 225 5.31 21.26 -10.07
N HIS A 226 5.13 20.12 -9.40
CA HIS A 226 3.81 19.53 -9.13
C HIS A 226 3.45 19.42 -7.64
N GLY A 227 4.34 19.84 -6.73
CA GLY A 227 4.02 19.96 -5.31
C GLY A 227 3.92 18.64 -4.55
N ALA A 228 4.53 17.56 -5.04
CA ALA A 228 4.54 16.26 -4.35
C ALA A 228 5.02 16.40 -2.89
N LYS A 229 4.23 15.89 -1.94
CA LYS A 229 4.50 15.99 -0.49
C LYS A 229 5.08 14.73 0.14
N ALA A 230 5.03 13.62 -0.58
CA ALA A 230 5.57 12.31 -0.20
C ALA A 230 5.78 11.48 -1.46
N PHE A 231 6.35 10.27 -1.33
CA PHE A 231 6.51 9.34 -2.45
C PHE A 231 5.96 7.95 -2.14
N LYS A 232 5.37 7.29 -3.13
CA LYS A 232 4.93 5.89 -3.07
C LYS A 232 5.81 5.02 -3.96
N PHE A 233 6.30 3.89 -3.44
CA PHE A 233 7.13 2.96 -4.20
C PHE A 233 6.54 1.54 -4.29
N TYR A 234 6.88 0.88 -5.40
CA TYR A 234 6.56 -0.52 -5.69
C TYR A 234 7.84 -1.33 -5.84
N ASN A 235 7.93 -2.43 -5.08
CA ASN A 235 9.12 -3.28 -4.97
C ASN A 235 9.31 -4.28 -6.11
N THR A 236 8.39 -4.34 -7.07
CA THR A 236 8.48 -5.22 -8.25
C THR A 236 8.21 -4.42 -9.51
N ARG A 237 9.13 -4.48 -10.46
CA ARG A 237 8.95 -4.02 -11.86
C ARG A 237 8.84 -5.21 -12.79
N TYR A 238 8.55 -4.97 -14.07
CA TYR A 238 8.60 -6.03 -15.08
C TYR A 238 9.48 -5.62 -16.25
N ASP A 239 10.23 -6.56 -16.80
CA ASP A 239 10.95 -6.38 -18.05
C ASP A 239 10.59 -7.54 -18.98
N TYR A 240 9.95 -7.20 -20.11
CA TYR A 240 9.41 -8.18 -21.07
C TYR A 240 8.64 -9.35 -20.43
N GLY A 241 7.81 -9.06 -19.41
CA GLY A 241 7.02 -10.05 -18.69
C GLY A 241 7.76 -10.83 -17.61
N THR A 242 9.02 -10.47 -17.30
CA THR A 242 9.80 -11.04 -16.20
C THR A 242 9.80 -10.08 -15.00
N PRO A 243 9.43 -10.50 -13.79
CA PRO A 243 9.50 -9.63 -12.62
C PRO A 243 10.96 -9.31 -12.28
N LEU A 244 11.23 -8.02 -12.06
CA LEU A 244 12.49 -7.46 -11.58
C LEU A 244 12.24 -6.81 -10.21
N PRO A 245 12.36 -7.59 -9.14
CA PRO A 245 12.15 -7.07 -7.81
C PRO A 245 13.40 -6.39 -7.24
N TRP A 246 13.18 -5.47 -6.30
CA TRP A 246 14.22 -4.78 -5.55
C TRP A 246 13.78 -4.58 -4.09
N ARG A 247 14.76 -4.39 -3.20
CA ARG A 247 14.52 -4.33 -1.75
C ARG A 247 14.61 -2.91 -1.23
N MET A 248 13.81 -2.60 -0.21
CA MET A 248 13.82 -1.32 0.50
C MET A 248 15.13 -1.03 1.24
N ASP A 249 15.91 -2.07 1.55
CA ASP A 249 17.23 -1.95 2.18
C ASP A 249 18.40 -2.05 1.20
N ASP A 250 18.14 -1.95 -0.12
CA ASP A 250 19.17 -2.01 -1.16
C ASP A 250 19.93 -0.67 -1.26
N PRO A 251 21.25 -0.63 -0.96
CA PRO A 251 22.01 0.62 -1.01
C PRO A 251 22.22 1.19 -2.41
N GLN A 252 22.05 0.40 -3.47
CA GLN A 252 22.24 0.83 -4.85
C GLN A 252 20.94 1.31 -5.49
N ILE A 253 19.80 0.71 -5.10
CA ILE A 253 18.50 1.01 -5.70
C ILE A 253 17.66 1.93 -4.82
N ALA A 254 17.52 1.60 -3.53
CA ALA A 254 16.59 2.29 -2.63
C ALA A 254 17.19 3.56 -2.02
N PHE A 255 18.44 3.50 -1.56
CA PHE A 255 19.04 4.61 -0.82
C PHE A 255 19.15 5.91 -1.64
N PRO A 256 19.49 5.88 -2.96
CA PRO A 256 19.54 7.11 -3.75
C PRO A 256 18.21 7.87 -3.80
N VAL A 257 17.07 7.16 -3.90
CA VAL A 257 15.75 7.82 -3.89
C VAL A 257 15.37 8.33 -2.50
N PHE A 258 15.81 7.66 -1.42
CA PHE A 258 15.60 8.12 -0.05
C PHE A 258 16.40 9.37 0.28
N GLU A 259 17.69 9.39 -0.10
CA GLU A 259 18.56 10.56 0.03
C GLU A 259 18.00 11.73 -0.76
N LYS A 260 17.51 11.49 -1.99
CA LYS A 260 16.89 12.53 -2.82
C LYS A 260 15.59 13.05 -2.22
N ALA A 261 14.74 12.19 -1.64
CA ALA A 261 13.53 12.64 -0.94
C ALA A 261 13.89 13.62 0.19
N LEU A 262 14.87 13.27 1.03
CA LEU A 262 15.36 14.13 2.11
C LEU A 262 15.96 15.45 1.59
N GLU A 263 16.76 15.41 0.51
CA GLU A 263 17.31 16.60 -0.16
C GLU A 263 16.20 17.55 -0.62
N LEU A 264 15.07 17.00 -1.08
CA LEU A 264 13.90 17.74 -1.53
C LEU A 264 12.98 18.19 -0.38
N GLY A 265 13.33 17.91 0.88
CA GLY A 265 12.53 18.23 2.05
C GLY A 265 11.32 17.32 2.26
N VAL A 266 11.29 16.16 1.59
CA VAL A 266 10.24 15.14 1.72
C VAL A 266 10.72 14.03 2.63
N ASN A 267 9.95 13.75 3.69
CA ASN A 267 10.32 12.74 4.68
C ASN A 267 9.32 11.59 4.84
N LEU A 268 8.33 11.48 3.95
CA LEU A 268 7.29 10.45 4.01
C LEU A 268 7.32 9.58 2.75
N ILE A 269 7.38 8.27 2.96
CA ILE A 269 7.44 7.29 1.88
C ILE A 269 6.41 6.18 2.11
N GLY A 270 5.46 6.04 1.21
CA GLY A 270 4.58 4.88 1.11
C GLY A 270 5.24 3.71 0.39
N VAL A 271 4.98 2.49 0.84
CA VAL A 271 5.54 1.29 0.21
C VAL A 271 4.46 0.26 -0.04
N HIS A 272 4.44 -0.31 -1.25
CA HIS A 272 3.59 -1.46 -1.54
C HIS A 272 4.20 -2.71 -0.91
N LYS A 273 3.53 -3.26 0.10
CA LYS A 273 3.92 -4.50 0.78
C LYS A 273 2.70 -5.37 0.99
N GLY A 274 2.91 -6.68 0.98
CA GLY A 274 1.82 -7.63 0.96
C GLY A 274 1.10 -7.68 -0.39
N VAL A 275 -0.13 -8.19 -0.36
CA VAL A 275 -1.11 -8.25 -1.47
C VAL A 275 -0.42 -8.38 -2.85
N PRO A 276 0.21 -9.54 -3.15
CA PRO A 276 0.97 -9.74 -4.39
C PRO A 276 0.03 -9.86 -5.60
N LEU A 277 -0.52 -8.75 -6.07
CA LEU A 277 -1.38 -8.71 -7.25
C LEU A 277 -0.56 -8.86 -8.52
N GLY A 278 -1.03 -9.72 -9.42
CA GLY A 278 -0.38 -10.00 -10.69
C GLY A 278 0.84 -10.92 -10.58
N PRO A 279 1.73 -10.93 -11.59
CA PRO A 279 2.88 -11.83 -11.64
C PRO A 279 4.05 -11.44 -10.70
N GLN A 280 3.74 -10.93 -9.50
CA GLN A 280 4.73 -10.52 -8.51
C GLN A 280 5.20 -11.72 -7.68
N PRO A 281 6.51 -11.95 -7.55
CA PRO A 281 7.02 -12.93 -6.60
C PRO A 281 6.70 -12.50 -5.17
N ILE A 282 6.00 -13.35 -4.44
CA ILE A 282 5.49 -13.06 -3.09
C ILE A 282 6.61 -12.71 -2.10
N GLU A 283 7.81 -13.29 -2.26
CA GLU A 283 8.97 -13.03 -1.41
C GLU A 283 9.44 -11.57 -1.44
N HIS A 284 9.13 -10.83 -2.52
CA HIS A 284 9.53 -9.44 -2.69
C HIS A 284 8.44 -8.44 -2.29
N THR A 285 7.23 -8.92 -2.02
CA THR A 285 6.19 -8.11 -1.38
C THR A 285 6.21 -8.23 0.15
N GLN A 286 7.03 -9.13 0.71
CA GLN A 286 7.26 -9.23 2.15
C GLN A 286 7.92 -7.97 2.74
N THR A 287 7.73 -7.76 4.04
CA THR A 287 8.18 -6.55 4.76
C THR A 287 9.58 -6.65 5.37
N TRP A 288 10.28 -7.79 5.27
CA TRP A 288 11.59 -7.99 5.92
C TRP A 288 12.68 -6.97 5.56
N ASP A 289 12.60 -6.34 4.40
CA ASP A 289 13.52 -5.29 3.97
C ASP A 289 13.26 -3.92 4.62
N MET A 290 12.14 -3.75 5.32
CA MET A 290 11.80 -2.50 6.01
C MET A 290 12.67 -2.25 7.24
N ASP A 291 13.23 -3.28 7.88
CA ASP A 291 14.18 -3.14 8.98
C ASP A 291 15.40 -2.31 8.57
N GLY A 292 15.99 -2.69 7.44
CA GLY A 292 17.17 -2.02 6.91
C GLY A 292 16.84 -0.59 6.48
N ALA A 293 15.73 -0.37 5.78
CA ALA A 293 15.28 0.96 5.39
C ALA A 293 15.09 1.87 6.63
N ALA A 294 14.29 1.43 7.60
CA ALA A 294 13.98 2.19 8.81
C ALA A 294 15.20 2.43 9.70
N ALA A 295 16.12 1.46 9.80
CA ALA A 295 17.33 1.60 10.62
C ALA A 295 18.34 2.59 10.03
N ASN A 296 18.51 2.60 8.70
CA ASN A 296 19.47 3.46 8.00
C ASN A 296 18.93 4.87 7.77
N PHE A 297 17.62 5.05 7.62
CA PHE A 297 16.97 6.34 7.33
C PHE A 297 15.98 6.72 8.43
N ARG A 298 16.51 7.10 9.59
CA ARG A 298 15.69 7.45 10.77
C ARG A 298 14.93 8.77 10.62
N ASP A 299 15.38 9.64 9.72
CA ASP A 299 14.73 10.91 9.40
C ASP A 299 13.60 10.75 8.37
N LEU A 300 13.43 9.55 7.79
CA LEU A 300 12.30 9.19 6.94
C LEU A 300 11.27 8.40 7.72
N ASN A 301 9.99 8.68 7.46
CA ASN A 301 8.85 7.88 7.86
C ASN A 301 8.41 6.98 6.71
N PHE A 302 8.18 5.70 6.99
CA PHE A 302 7.68 4.75 6.00
C PHE A 302 6.29 4.24 6.38
N VAL A 303 5.37 4.26 5.41
CA VAL A 303 4.02 3.72 5.53
C VAL A 303 3.95 2.40 4.77
N ILE A 304 3.77 1.30 5.49
CA ILE A 304 3.57 -0.05 4.95
C ILE A 304 2.09 -0.21 4.60
N PHE A 305 1.79 -0.31 3.30
CA PHE A 305 0.41 -0.47 2.83
C PHE A 305 -0.14 -1.86 3.08
N HIS A 306 -1.47 -1.94 3.13
CA HIS A 306 -2.23 -3.16 3.37
C HIS A 306 -1.80 -3.92 4.63
N VAL A 307 -1.26 -3.17 5.60
CA VAL A 307 -0.63 -3.64 6.83
C VAL A 307 0.34 -4.82 6.64
N GLY A 308 0.96 -4.92 5.45
CA GLY A 308 1.87 -6.00 5.08
C GLY A 308 1.22 -7.37 4.90
N LEU A 309 -0.10 -7.47 4.74
CA LEU A 309 -0.81 -8.77 4.65
C LEU A 309 -0.32 -9.64 3.49
N PRO A 310 -0.12 -10.96 3.69
CA PRO A 310 -0.51 -11.73 4.87
C PRO A 310 0.53 -11.74 6.02
N PHE A 311 1.64 -11.00 5.90
CA PHE A 311 2.79 -11.00 6.82
C PHE A 311 2.62 -10.01 7.99
N ILE A 312 1.44 -10.04 8.62
CA ILE A 312 1.08 -9.05 9.65
C ILE A 312 1.90 -9.21 10.93
N ASP A 313 2.24 -10.44 11.32
CA ASP A 313 3.00 -10.67 12.55
C ASP A 313 4.41 -10.09 12.42
N GLU A 314 5.07 -10.32 11.29
CA GLU A 314 6.33 -9.68 10.93
C GLU A 314 6.21 -8.15 10.96
N THR A 315 5.17 -7.62 10.30
CA THR A 315 4.91 -6.17 10.25
C THR A 315 4.76 -5.58 11.66
N CYS A 316 4.02 -6.23 12.56
CA CYS A 316 3.86 -5.81 13.96
C CYS A 316 5.20 -5.74 14.71
N TRP A 317 6.06 -6.76 14.55
CA TRP A 317 7.39 -6.79 15.16
C TRP A 317 8.32 -5.70 14.63
N GLN A 318 8.11 -5.21 13.42
CA GLN A 318 8.86 -4.07 12.87
C GLN A 318 8.31 -2.75 13.43
N LEU A 319 6.99 -2.57 13.42
CA LEU A 319 6.33 -1.37 13.91
C LEU A 319 6.63 -1.07 15.39
N ILE A 320 6.71 -2.10 16.25
CA ILE A 320 7.06 -1.89 17.66
C ILE A 320 8.52 -1.44 17.84
N ARG A 321 9.44 -1.91 16.99
CA ARG A 321 10.88 -1.61 17.12
C ARG A 321 11.29 -0.31 16.47
N HIS A 322 10.66 0.05 15.35
CA HIS A 322 11.05 1.20 14.55
C HIS A 322 10.05 2.35 14.72
N PRO A 323 10.48 3.50 15.30
CA PRO A 323 9.58 4.63 15.55
C PRO A 323 9.02 5.25 14.26
N ASN A 324 9.74 5.10 13.15
CA ASN A 324 9.46 5.67 11.85
C ASN A 324 8.79 4.70 10.86
N LEU A 325 8.22 3.60 11.35
CA LEU A 325 7.34 2.72 10.57
C LEU A 325 5.89 2.89 10.99
N TYR A 326 5.01 2.93 9.99
CA TYR A 326 3.57 3.12 10.11
C TYR A 326 2.84 2.07 9.24
N ALA A 327 1.62 1.72 9.59
CA ALA A 327 0.79 0.75 8.88
C ALA A 327 -0.45 1.43 8.30
N SER A 328 -0.70 1.23 7.00
CA SER A 328 -1.92 1.70 6.35
C SER A 328 -2.94 0.57 6.19
N LEU A 329 -4.19 0.86 6.56
CA LEU A 329 -5.36 0.01 6.36
C LEU A 329 -5.90 0.04 4.92
N ALA A 330 -5.20 0.71 3.99
CA ALA A 330 -5.46 0.69 2.55
C ALA A 330 -5.91 -0.70 2.05
N ALA A 331 -7.09 -0.77 1.41
CA ALA A 331 -7.83 -1.97 0.98
C ALA A 331 -8.24 -2.93 2.11
N THR A 332 -7.40 -3.07 3.14
CA THR A 332 -7.63 -3.92 4.32
C THR A 332 -8.89 -3.50 5.07
N ILE A 333 -9.22 -2.20 5.06
CA ILE A 333 -10.42 -1.66 5.69
C ILE A 333 -11.71 -2.30 5.15
N ASN A 334 -11.76 -2.69 3.88
CA ASN A 334 -12.96 -3.30 3.28
C ASN A 334 -13.29 -4.69 3.85
N PHE A 335 -12.33 -5.36 4.50
CA PHE A 335 -12.60 -6.60 5.22
C PHE A 335 -13.46 -6.40 6.47
N ILE A 336 -13.64 -5.16 6.95
CA ILE A 336 -14.44 -4.91 8.14
C ILE A 336 -15.90 -5.35 7.99
N VAL A 337 -16.46 -5.22 6.79
CA VAL A 337 -17.83 -5.66 6.51
C VAL A 337 -17.85 -7.12 6.05
N ARG A 338 -16.94 -7.48 5.13
CA ARG A 338 -16.92 -8.82 4.52
C ARG A 338 -16.43 -9.93 5.46
N SER A 339 -15.54 -9.60 6.38
CA SER A 339 -14.87 -10.55 7.28
C SER A 339 -14.51 -9.87 8.62
N PRO A 340 -15.51 -9.37 9.37
CA PRO A 340 -15.32 -8.53 10.56
C PRO A 340 -14.44 -9.18 11.63
N ARG A 341 -14.57 -10.50 11.83
CA ARG A 341 -13.74 -11.24 12.79
C ARG A 341 -12.26 -11.19 12.41
N GLN A 342 -11.94 -11.43 11.14
CA GLN A 342 -10.56 -11.44 10.68
C GLN A 342 -9.96 -10.03 10.73
N PHE A 343 -10.74 -9.02 10.33
CA PHE A 343 -10.36 -7.63 10.47
C PHE A 343 -10.09 -7.25 11.94
N ALA A 344 -10.95 -7.68 12.88
CA ALA A 344 -10.74 -7.45 14.30
C ALA A 344 -9.45 -8.07 14.83
N GLU A 345 -9.09 -9.28 14.38
CA GLU A 345 -7.81 -9.89 14.76
C GLU A 345 -6.61 -9.10 14.25
N TRP A 346 -6.65 -8.60 13.01
CA TRP A 346 -5.59 -7.77 12.45
C TRP A 346 -5.47 -6.42 13.16
N LEU A 347 -6.59 -5.72 13.34
CA LEU A 347 -6.61 -4.43 14.02
C LEU A 347 -6.20 -4.55 15.49
N GLY A 348 -6.69 -5.59 16.18
CA GLY A 348 -6.32 -5.87 17.57
C GLY A 348 -4.82 -6.13 17.75
N LYS A 349 -4.20 -6.91 16.84
CA LYS A 349 -2.74 -7.09 16.81
C LYS A 349 -2.01 -5.75 16.63
N LEU A 350 -2.41 -4.95 15.65
CA LEU A 350 -1.77 -3.65 15.38
C LEU A 350 -1.86 -2.74 16.62
N LEU A 351 -3.05 -2.59 17.19
CA LEU A 351 -3.24 -1.76 18.39
C LEU A 351 -2.40 -2.25 19.58
N PHE A 352 -2.30 -3.57 19.78
CA PHE A 352 -1.48 -4.15 20.83
C PHE A 352 0.03 -3.91 20.63
N TRP A 353 0.54 -4.09 19.41
CA TRP A 353 1.98 -4.04 19.13
C TRP A 353 2.51 -2.62 18.85
N CYS A 354 1.80 -1.82 18.06
CA CYS A 354 2.29 -0.51 17.62
C CYS A 354 1.49 0.67 18.18
N GLY A 355 0.32 0.42 18.76
CA GLY A 355 -0.57 1.45 19.26
C GLY A 355 -1.32 2.20 18.15
N GLU A 356 -2.33 2.95 18.56
CA GLU A 356 -3.18 3.75 17.67
C GLU A 356 -2.41 4.80 16.85
N ASP A 357 -1.27 5.32 17.34
CA ASP A 357 -0.50 6.41 16.70
C ASP A 357 0.26 5.98 15.43
N LYS A 358 0.29 4.69 15.12
CA LYS A 358 1.04 4.12 13.99
C LYS A 358 0.17 3.52 12.89
N ILE A 359 -1.14 3.68 12.99
CA ILE A 359 -2.11 3.11 12.05
C ILE A 359 -2.79 4.25 11.31
N ILE A 360 -2.89 4.16 9.98
CA ILE A 360 -3.53 5.16 9.13
C ILE A 360 -4.63 4.53 8.28
N TYR A 361 -5.70 5.29 8.06
CA TYR A 361 -6.81 4.93 7.19
C TYR A 361 -6.45 5.15 5.70
N GLY A 362 -7.01 4.30 4.83
CA GLY A 362 -6.93 4.44 3.38
C GLY A 362 -8.02 3.63 2.69
N SER A 363 -8.76 4.22 1.75
CA SER A 363 -9.90 3.55 1.10
C SER A 363 -9.51 2.64 -0.05
N GLU A 364 -8.45 3.01 -0.79
CA GLU A 364 -8.10 2.46 -2.11
C GLU A 364 -9.17 2.71 -3.18
N CYS A 365 -9.88 3.84 -3.07
CA CYS A 365 -10.80 4.33 -4.10
C CYS A 365 -10.09 4.46 -5.46
N PRO A 366 -10.72 4.08 -6.59
CA PRO A 366 -12.09 3.57 -6.77
C PRO A 366 -12.19 2.03 -6.81
N ILE A 367 -11.23 1.26 -6.25
CA ILE A 367 -11.43 -0.20 -6.15
C ILE A 367 -12.73 -0.47 -5.36
N PHE A 368 -12.98 0.33 -4.34
CA PHE A 368 -14.20 0.33 -3.53
C PHE A 368 -14.68 1.76 -3.33
N HIS A 369 -15.99 1.93 -3.13
CA HIS A 369 -16.51 3.22 -2.67
C HIS A 369 -16.14 3.38 -1.18
N PRO A 370 -15.68 4.57 -0.72
CA PRO A 370 -15.14 4.71 0.64
C PRO A 370 -16.20 4.57 1.75
N GLN A 371 -17.40 5.10 1.52
CA GLN A 371 -18.39 5.37 2.58
C GLN A 371 -18.76 4.17 3.46
N TRP A 372 -19.08 3.00 2.90
CA TRP A 372 -19.52 1.86 3.72
C TRP A 372 -18.45 1.42 4.72
N ALA A 373 -17.17 1.49 4.33
CA ALA A 373 -16.06 1.04 5.16
C ALA A 373 -15.77 2.09 6.25
N LEU A 374 -15.94 3.38 5.94
CA LEU A 374 -15.88 4.46 6.92
C LEU A 374 -16.96 4.32 7.99
N GLU A 375 -18.22 4.17 7.58
CA GLU A 375 -19.36 3.96 8.48
C GLU A 375 -19.17 2.73 9.36
N ALA A 376 -18.77 1.61 8.75
CA ALA A 376 -18.51 0.38 9.48
C ALA A 376 -17.37 0.55 10.48
N PHE A 377 -16.27 1.21 10.12
CA PHE A 377 -15.12 1.43 11.01
C PHE A 377 -15.46 2.34 12.19
N TRP A 378 -16.19 3.42 11.93
CA TRP A 378 -16.61 4.33 12.98
C TRP A 378 -17.49 3.64 14.03
N ASN A 379 -18.38 2.76 13.59
CA ASN A 379 -19.26 1.99 14.47
C ASN A 379 -18.65 0.69 14.99
N PHE A 380 -17.41 0.36 14.61
CA PHE A 380 -16.79 -0.90 14.96
C PHE A 380 -16.32 -0.93 16.42
N GLU A 381 -16.47 -2.07 17.07
CA GLU A 381 -15.84 -2.36 18.36
C GLU A 381 -15.10 -3.70 18.25
N LEU A 382 -13.95 -3.81 18.90
CA LEU A 382 -13.28 -5.10 18.98
C LEU A 382 -14.14 -6.07 19.81
N PRO A 383 -14.41 -7.28 19.29
CA PRO A 383 -15.12 -8.30 20.03
C PRO A 383 -14.48 -8.56 21.39
N GLN A 384 -15.32 -8.65 22.43
CA GLN A 384 -14.86 -8.76 23.82
C GLN A 384 -13.98 -9.99 24.07
N ASP A 385 -14.20 -11.08 23.33
CA ASP A 385 -13.37 -12.28 23.43
C ASP A 385 -11.93 -12.08 22.91
N LEU A 386 -11.71 -11.15 21.98
CA LEU A 386 -10.34 -10.78 21.56
C LEU A 386 -9.67 -9.87 22.60
N VAL A 387 -10.45 -8.95 23.19
CA VAL A 387 -9.97 -8.06 24.26
C VAL A 387 -9.58 -8.86 25.50
N GLU A 388 -10.47 -9.71 26.01
CA GLU A 388 -10.22 -10.52 27.22
C GLU A 388 -9.30 -11.70 26.95
N GLY A 389 -9.41 -12.35 25.78
CA GLY A 389 -8.68 -13.56 25.46
C GLY A 389 -7.23 -13.31 25.06
N TYR A 390 -6.98 -12.37 24.14
CA TYR A 390 -5.63 -12.02 23.68
C TYR A 390 -5.02 -10.82 24.42
N GLY A 391 -5.81 -10.08 25.20
CA GLY A 391 -5.34 -8.87 25.87
C GLY A 391 -5.20 -7.67 24.94
N TYR A 392 -5.90 -7.66 23.80
CA TYR A 392 -5.89 -6.50 22.90
C TYR A 392 -6.60 -5.31 23.55
N PRO A 393 -6.11 -4.08 23.38
CA PRO A 393 -6.84 -2.90 23.81
C PRO A 393 -8.14 -2.75 23.02
N GLN A 394 -9.18 -2.18 23.64
CA GLN A 394 -10.42 -1.85 22.92
C GLN A 394 -10.17 -0.71 21.91
N LEU A 395 -10.89 -0.73 20.78
CA LEU A 395 -10.90 0.35 19.80
C LEU A 395 -11.73 1.52 20.32
N THR A 396 -11.06 2.47 20.97
CA THR A 396 -11.68 3.67 21.53
C THR A 396 -12.03 4.70 20.45
N GLU A 397 -12.89 5.67 20.77
CA GLU A 397 -13.15 6.80 19.87
C GLU A 397 -11.87 7.60 19.55
N GLN A 398 -10.98 7.78 20.54
CA GLN A 398 -9.68 8.41 20.35
C GLN A 398 -8.84 7.66 19.31
N ALA A 399 -8.77 6.32 19.42
CA ALA A 399 -8.06 5.50 18.46
C ALA A 399 -8.64 5.67 17.04
N LYS A 400 -9.97 5.67 16.92
CA LYS A 400 -10.66 5.85 15.63
C LYS A 400 -10.34 7.20 14.99
N ARG A 401 -10.39 8.30 15.75
CA ARG A 401 -10.06 9.65 15.25
C ARG A 401 -8.61 9.73 14.75
N LYS A 402 -7.67 9.18 15.53
CA LYS A 402 -6.26 9.11 15.13
C LYS A 402 -6.03 8.34 13.85
N ILE A 403 -6.64 7.15 13.76
CA ILE A 403 -6.52 6.28 12.59
C ILE A 403 -7.14 6.92 11.36
N LEU A 404 -8.33 7.54 11.49
CA LEU A 404 -9.07 8.12 10.38
C LEU A 404 -8.41 9.37 9.79
N GLY A 405 -7.68 10.16 10.58
CA GLY A 405 -7.04 11.36 10.00
C GLY A 405 -5.88 11.98 10.77
N GLU A 406 -5.92 12.00 12.10
CA GLU A 406 -4.93 12.80 12.87
C GLU A 406 -3.50 12.27 12.72
N ASN A 407 -3.32 10.95 12.58
CA ASN A 407 -2.00 10.37 12.34
C ASN A 407 -1.40 10.80 11.02
N LEU A 408 -2.20 10.85 9.95
CA LEU A 408 -1.74 11.25 8.63
C LEU A 408 -1.46 12.76 8.56
N LEU A 409 -2.29 13.59 9.20
CA LEU A 409 -2.01 15.02 9.39
C LEU A 409 -0.64 15.22 10.05
N ARG A 410 -0.39 14.53 11.17
CA ARG A 410 0.89 14.61 11.89
C ARG A 410 2.07 14.18 11.02
N LEU A 411 1.92 13.14 10.19
CA LEU A 411 2.96 12.71 9.25
C LEU A 411 3.28 13.73 8.17
N HIS A 412 2.29 14.53 7.78
CA HIS A 412 2.46 15.66 6.87
C HIS A 412 2.87 16.97 7.57
N GLY A 413 3.05 16.95 8.90
CA GLY A 413 3.37 18.15 9.66
C GLY A 413 2.23 19.18 9.73
N MET A 414 1.00 18.74 9.51
CA MET A 414 -0.21 19.56 9.56
C MET A 414 -0.96 19.33 10.88
N THR A 415 -1.80 20.30 11.25
CA THR A 415 -2.68 20.26 12.42
C THR A 415 -4.14 20.38 12.03
N LEU A 416 -5.05 19.88 12.89
CA LEU A 416 -6.49 20.00 12.68
C LEU A 416 -6.95 21.47 12.57
N ASP A 417 -6.35 22.37 13.35
CA ASP A 417 -6.70 23.78 13.36
C ASP A 417 -6.30 24.48 12.05
N GLU A 418 -5.18 24.08 11.44
CA GLU A 418 -4.76 24.61 10.14
C GLU A 418 -5.76 24.20 9.04
N VAL A 419 -6.09 22.91 8.96
CA VAL A 419 -6.97 22.39 7.89
C VAL A 419 -8.43 22.79 8.06
N ARG A 420 -8.91 22.95 9.31
CA ARG A 420 -10.25 23.49 9.60
C ARG A 420 -10.30 25.02 9.56
N GLY A 421 -9.16 25.70 9.67
CA GLY A 421 -9.06 27.15 9.56
C GLY A 421 -9.06 27.64 8.11
N THR A 422 -8.64 26.77 7.17
CA THR A 422 -8.65 27.04 5.73
C THR A 422 -9.99 26.76 5.06
N GLY A 423 -10.89 26.00 5.70
CA GLY A 423 -12.24 25.72 5.21
C GLY A 423 -13.24 25.51 6.35
N VAL A 424 -14.42 26.11 6.20
CA VAL A 424 -15.60 26.10 7.10
C VAL A 424 -15.70 27.31 8.05
N ALA A 425 -15.99 28.47 7.47
CA ALA A 425 -17.00 29.34 8.07
C ALA A 425 -18.35 28.62 7.89
N SER A 426 -18.76 27.95 8.97
CA SER A 426 -20.13 27.49 9.35
C SER A 426 -21.11 27.06 8.26
#